data_AF-A0A9E3XZ74-F1
#
_entry.id   AF-A0A9E3XZ74-F1
#
_cell.length_a   1.000
_cell.length_b   1.000
_cell.length_c   1.000
_cell.angle_alpha   90.00
_cell.angle_beta   90.00
_cell.angle_gamma   90.00
#
_symmetry.space_group_name_H-M   'P 1'
#
loop_
_entity.id
_entity.type
_entity.pdbx_description
1 polymer ?
#
loop_
_entity_poly.entity_id
_entity_poly.type
_entity_poly.pdbx_seq_one_letter_code
_entity_poly.pdbx_strand_id
1 'polypeptide(L)'
;MSTRDTADVLHVWSSRTDLLAHSLIGYAVERLKLPKDTTWGPGNAAGVVDAVADTVTPEGIGGHAALRLFREVLLPACRPMDDPMNLAYVPTAPSNAATMFDLVLSASSIFAGAWEGGAGAIAAENRALRWLADLAG
;
A
#
# COMPACT_ATOMS: atom_id res chain seq x y z
N MET A 1 -2.67 6.64 38.20
CA MET A 1 -1.38 6.99 37.58
C MET A 1 -1.41 6.45 36.16
N SER A 2 -1.84 7.28 35.20
CA SER A 2 -2.06 6.85 33.81
C SER A 2 -0.71 6.62 33.14
N THR A 3 -0.43 5.37 32.76
CA THR A 3 0.70 5.01 31.90
C THR A 3 0.45 5.66 30.55
N ARG A 4 1.14 6.77 30.28
CA ARG A 4 1.14 7.41 28.97
C ARG A 4 1.66 6.40 27.95
N ASP A 5 0.77 5.92 27.08
CA ASP A 5 1.13 5.13 25.91
C ASP A 5 1.84 6.07 24.94
N THR A 6 3.17 6.14 25.04
CA THR A 6 3.99 6.97 24.17
C THR A 6 4.00 6.37 22.76
N ALA A 7 3.91 7.23 21.75
CA ALA A 7 4.07 6.86 20.34
C ALA A 7 5.33 5.99 20.12
N ASP A 8 5.29 5.07 19.16
CA ASP A 8 6.46 4.24 18.84
C ASP A 8 7.66 5.13 18.48
N VAL A 9 8.83 4.77 19.00
CA VAL A 9 10.07 5.44 18.64
C VAL A 9 10.38 5.14 17.16
N LEU A 10 10.70 6.18 16.41
CA LEU A 10 11.04 6.08 14.99
C LEU A 10 12.16 5.03 14.77
N HIS A 11 11.97 4.15 13.79
CA HIS A 11 12.89 3.05 13.42
C HIS A 11 13.03 1.88 14.42
N VAL A 12 12.20 1.79 15.47
CA VAL A 12 12.19 0.63 16.37
C VAL A 12 11.08 -0.35 15.98
N TRP A 13 11.43 -1.63 15.85
CA TRP A 13 10.44 -2.71 15.70
C TRP A 13 9.90 -3.13 17.07
N SER A 14 8.70 -2.67 17.41
CA SER A 14 8.03 -3.01 18.67
C SER A 14 7.00 -4.13 18.46
N SER A 15 6.49 -4.71 19.56
CA SER A 15 5.34 -5.63 19.48
C SER A 15 4.12 -4.98 18.83
N ARG A 16 3.99 -3.64 18.92
CA ARG A 16 2.92 -2.88 18.26
C ARG A 16 3.12 -2.85 16.75
N THR A 17 4.34 -2.61 16.29
CA THR A 17 4.74 -2.71 14.88
C THR A 17 4.50 -4.12 14.34
N ASP A 18 4.86 -5.15 15.11
CA ASP A 18 4.68 -6.55 14.73
C ASP A 18 3.19 -6.89 14.49
N LEU A 19 2.32 -6.52 15.42
CA LEU A 19 0.87 -6.72 15.28
C LEU A 19 0.29 -5.94 14.09
N LEU A 20 0.77 -4.71 13.86
CA LEU A 20 0.37 -3.90 12.71
C LEU A 20 0.81 -4.54 11.40
N ALA A 21 2.03 -5.06 11.31
CA ALA A 21 2.56 -5.72 10.12
C ALA A 21 1.68 -6.92 9.71
N HIS A 22 1.31 -7.79 10.67
CA HIS A 22 0.40 -8.90 10.42
C HIS A 22 -0.97 -8.42 9.92
N SER A 23 -1.50 -7.33 10.48
CA SER A 23 -2.79 -6.76 10.09
C SER A 23 -2.77 -6.19 8.66
N LEU A 24 -1.69 -5.48 8.30
CA LEU A 24 -1.50 -4.91 6.97
C LEU A 24 -1.33 -5.99 5.90
N ILE A 25 -0.49 -7.00 6.16
CA ILE A 25 -0.27 -8.13 5.25
C ILE A 25 -1.57 -8.94 5.10
N GLY A 26 -2.24 -9.23 6.23
CA GLY A 26 -3.51 -9.95 6.22
C GLY A 26 -4.57 -9.24 5.38
N TYR A 27 -4.69 -7.91 5.55
CA TYR A 27 -5.61 -7.09 4.76
C TYR A 27 -5.25 -7.04 3.27
N ALA A 28 -3.97 -6.91 2.91
CA ALA A 28 -3.53 -6.94 1.52
C ALA A 28 -3.91 -8.27 0.83
N VAL A 29 -3.66 -9.39 1.51
CA VAL A 29 -4.04 -10.73 1.02
C VAL A 29 -5.55 -10.88 0.90
N GLU A 30 -6.32 -10.38 1.87
CA GLU A 30 -7.78 -10.35 1.82
C GLU A 30 -8.28 -9.57 0.59
N ARG A 31 -7.78 -8.35 0.39
CA ARG A 31 -8.17 -7.45 -0.71
C ARG A 31 -7.82 -8.01 -2.10
N LEU A 32 -6.76 -8.81 -2.21
CA LEU A 32 -6.42 -9.50 -3.46
C LEU A 32 -7.36 -10.67 -3.77
N LYS A 33 -7.89 -11.35 -2.74
CA LYS A 33 -8.76 -12.53 -2.90
C LYS A 33 -10.23 -12.18 -3.11
N LEU A 34 -10.72 -11.12 -2.48
CA LEU A 34 -12.14 -10.80 -2.48
C LEU A 34 -12.58 -10.13 -3.80
N PRO A 35 -13.81 -10.42 -4.28
CA PRO A 35 -14.45 -9.65 -5.32
C PRO A 35 -14.47 -8.17 -4.98
N LYS A 36 -14.39 -7.32 -6.00
CA LYS A 36 -14.46 -5.87 -5.79
C LYS A 36 -15.91 -5.45 -5.64
N ASP A 37 -16.14 -4.51 -4.75
CA ASP A 37 -17.47 -3.98 -4.52
C ASP A 37 -17.79 -2.92 -5.58
N THR A 38 -18.80 -3.20 -6.39
CA THR A 38 -19.20 -2.34 -7.51
C THR A 38 -19.97 -1.09 -7.06
N THR A 39 -20.30 -0.98 -5.77
CA THR A 39 -20.96 0.20 -5.19
C THR A 39 -19.96 1.26 -4.74
N TRP A 40 -18.67 0.93 -4.68
CA TRP A 40 -17.61 1.88 -4.31
C TRP A 40 -17.43 2.99 -5.35
N GLY A 41 -17.08 4.17 -4.89
CA GLY A 41 -17.02 5.36 -5.72
C GLY A 41 -16.89 6.64 -4.89
N PRO A 42 -16.83 7.81 -5.53
CA PRO A 42 -16.40 9.06 -4.88
C PRO A 42 -17.25 9.52 -3.69
N GLY A 43 -18.47 8.98 -3.53
CA GLY A 43 -19.37 9.35 -2.44
C GLY A 43 -19.66 10.86 -2.39
N ASN A 44 -19.93 11.37 -1.19
CA ASN A 44 -20.04 12.81 -0.92
C ASN A 44 -18.66 13.38 -0.56
N ALA A 45 -18.18 14.35 -1.34
CA ALA A 45 -16.87 14.98 -1.14
C ALA A 45 -16.69 15.60 0.26
N ALA A 46 -17.69 16.31 0.78
CA ALA A 46 -17.61 16.89 2.12
C ALA A 46 -17.46 15.81 3.20
N GLY A 47 -18.20 14.70 3.06
CA GLY A 47 -18.10 13.58 4.00
C GLY A 47 -16.73 12.92 4.02
N VAL A 48 -16.06 12.79 2.86
CA VAL A 48 -14.70 12.24 2.78
C VAL A 48 -13.68 13.19 3.41
N VAL A 49 -13.82 14.50 3.18
CA VAL A 49 -12.94 15.52 3.77
C VAL A 49 -13.10 15.56 5.29
N ASP A 50 -14.33 15.57 5.79
CA ASP A 50 -14.61 15.58 7.23
C ASP A 50 -14.05 14.32 7.91
N ALA A 51 -14.11 13.17 7.26
CA ALA A 51 -13.59 11.91 7.80
C ALA A 51 -12.08 11.91 8.01
N VAL A 52 -11.32 12.79 7.34
CA VAL A 52 -9.86 12.88 7.48
C VAL A 52 -9.38 14.12 8.24
N ALA A 53 -10.28 15.05 8.57
CA ALA A 53 -9.93 16.37 9.10
C ALA A 53 -9.02 16.32 10.33
N ASP A 54 -9.29 15.40 11.26
CA ASP A 54 -8.58 15.30 12.54
C ASP A 54 -7.61 14.10 12.61
N THR A 55 -7.13 13.61 11.46
CA THR A 55 -6.30 12.38 11.41
C THR A 55 -4.81 12.61 11.51
N VAL A 56 -4.36 13.84 11.25
CA VAL A 56 -2.95 14.24 11.37
C VAL A 56 -2.79 15.09 12.63
N THR A 57 -2.36 14.46 13.70
CA THR A 57 -2.11 15.08 15.01
C THR A 57 -0.67 14.83 15.45
N PRO A 58 -0.11 15.63 16.39
CA PRO A 58 1.23 15.38 16.93
C PRO A 58 1.42 13.97 17.52
N GLU A 59 0.35 13.41 18.11
CA GLU A 59 0.34 12.05 18.68
C GLU A 59 0.08 10.97 17.62
N GLY A 60 -0.48 11.35 16.46
CA GLY A 60 -1.03 10.45 15.46
C GLY A 60 -2.29 9.73 15.94
N ILE A 61 -3.05 9.16 14.99
CA ILE A 61 -4.23 8.33 15.31
C ILE A 61 -3.87 6.86 15.59
N GLY A 62 -2.62 6.45 15.33
CA GLY A 62 -2.14 5.07 15.46
C GLY A 62 -2.41 4.19 14.23
N GLY A 63 -1.52 3.21 14.00
CA GLY A 63 -1.52 2.41 12.76
C GLY A 63 -2.78 1.59 12.51
N HIS A 64 -3.34 0.94 13.54
CA HIS A 64 -4.59 0.18 13.38
C HIS A 64 -5.82 1.08 13.16
N ALA A 65 -5.86 2.25 13.80
CA ALA A 65 -6.92 3.22 13.54
C ALA A 65 -6.84 3.76 12.11
N ALA A 66 -5.62 4.05 11.63
CA ALA A 66 -5.38 4.44 10.24
C ALA A 66 -5.76 3.34 9.24
N LEU A 67 -5.40 2.09 9.50
CA LEU A 67 -5.82 0.95 8.67
C LEU A 67 -7.34 0.80 8.62
N ARG A 68 -8.02 0.96 9.76
CA ARG A 68 -9.49 0.92 9.84
C ARG A 68 -10.12 2.05 9.03
N LEU A 69 -9.67 3.29 9.22
CA LEU A 69 -10.15 4.44 8.45
C LEU A 69 -9.95 4.23 6.95
N PHE A 70 -8.78 3.72 6.55
CA PHE A 70 -8.49 3.41 5.16
C PHE A 70 -9.47 2.36 4.61
N ARG A 71 -9.62 1.23 5.32
CA ARG A 71 -10.46 0.11 4.90
C ARG A 71 -11.95 0.46 4.85
N GLU A 72 -12.44 1.22 5.82
CA GLU A 72 -13.89 1.45 6.02
C GLU A 72 -14.38 2.74 5.36
N VAL A 73 -13.50 3.71 5.10
CA VAL A 73 -13.90 5.03 4.57
C VAL A 73 -13.15 5.39 3.29
N LEU A 74 -11.82 5.42 3.32
CA LEU A 74 -11.05 5.98 2.19
C LEU A 74 -11.07 5.08 0.95
N LEU A 75 -10.88 3.77 1.15
CA LEU A 75 -10.88 2.83 0.04
C LEU A 75 -12.28 2.68 -0.59
N PRO A 76 -13.39 2.58 0.17
CA PRO A 76 -14.75 2.60 -0.41
C PRO A 76 -15.08 3.90 -1.17
N ALA A 77 -14.43 5.02 -0.83
CA ALA A 77 -14.53 6.26 -1.57
C ALA A 77 -13.77 6.25 -2.92
N CYS A 78 -13.11 5.14 -3.27
CA CYS A 78 -12.36 4.96 -4.49
C CYS A 78 -13.00 3.88 -5.38
N ARG A 79 -13.17 4.15 -6.67
CA ARG A 79 -13.58 3.11 -7.63
C ARG A 79 -12.51 2.01 -7.68
N PRO A 80 -12.88 0.72 -7.58
CA PRO A 80 -11.93 -0.37 -7.70
C PRO A 80 -11.42 -0.47 -9.14
N MET A 81 -10.21 0.04 -9.38
CA MET A 81 -9.63 0.07 -10.72
C MET A 81 -9.27 -1.32 -11.27
N ASP A 82 -9.05 -2.27 -10.35
CA ASP A 82 -8.75 -3.67 -10.60
C ASP A 82 -10.00 -4.56 -10.74
N ASP A 83 -11.19 -3.97 -10.83
CA ASP A 83 -12.42 -4.69 -11.13
C ASP A 83 -12.45 -5.14 -12.62
N PRO A 84 -12.75 -6.41 -12.94
CA PRO A 84 -12.80 -6.90 -14.32
C PRO A 84 -13.82 -6.19 -15.22
N MET A 85 -14.84 -5.56 -14.64
CA MET A 85 -15.87 -4.78 -15.32
C MET A 85 -15.56 -3.28 -15.34
N ASN A 86 -14.40 -2.85 -14.84
CA ASN A 86 -13.91 -1.49 -15.02
C ASN A 86 -13.34 -1.32 -16.44
N LEU A 87 -14.20 -0.94 -17.39
CA LEU A 87 -13.87 -0.80 -18.80
C LEU A 87 -13.46 0.63 -19.21
N ALA A 88 -13.13 1.48 -18.24
CA ALA A 88 -12.71 2.86 -18.49
C ALA A 88 -11.22 3.04 -18.23
N TYR A 89 -10.61 4.04 -18.90
CA TYR A 89 -9.21 4.44 -18.75
C TYR A 89 -8.20 3.32 -19.10
N VAL A 90 -7.00 3.38 -18.51
CA VAL A 90 -5.94 2.38 -18.65
C VAL A 90 -6.12 1.34 -17.54
N PRO A 91 -6.17 0.03 -17.86
CA PRO A 91 -6.41 -1.00 -16.87
C PRO A 91 -5.24 -1.15 -15.89
N THR A 92 -5.56 -1.33 -14.62
CA THR A 92 -4.59 -1.75 -13.60
C THR A 92 -4.68 -3.27 -13.43
N ALA A 93 -3.74 -4.00 -14.01
CA ALA A 93 -3.72 -5.47 -13.96
C ALA A 93 -2.36 -6.03 -13.51
N PRO A 94 -1.85 -5.65 -12.32
CA PRO A 94 -0.66 -6.32 -11.78
C PRO A 94 -0.98 -7.79 -11.47
N SER A 95 0.01 -8.66 -11.60
CA SER A 95 -0.12 -10.02 -11.07
C SER A 95 -0.12 -10.00 -9.54
N ASN A 96 -0.76 -10.98 -8.90
CA ASN A 96 -0.72 -11.13 -7.45
C ASN A 96 0.72 -11.21 -6.91
N ALA A 97 1.64 -11.81 -7.68
CA ALA A 97 3.04 -11.89 -7.32
C ALA A 97 3.71 -10.51 -7.33
N ALA A 98 3.46 -9.69 -8.35
CA ALA A 98 3.99 -8.34 -8.44
C ALA A 98 3.51 -7.47 -7.26
N THR A 99 2.21 -7.46 -6.98
CA THR A 99 1.65 -6.68 -5.87
C THR A 99 2.21 -7.08 -4.51
N MET A 100 2.41 -8.39 -4.27
CA MET A 100 3.01 -8.84 -3.00
C MET A 100 4.51 -8.53 -2.92
N PHE A 101 5.22 -8.53 -4.05
CA PHE A 101 6.65 -8.22 -4.10
C PHE A 101 6.94 -6.73 -3.87
N ASP A 102 5.99 -5.83 -4.18
CA ASP A 102 6.11 -4.40 -3.86
C ASP A 102 6.32 -4.15 -2.35
N LEU A 103 5.72 -4.97 -1.48
CA LEU A 103 5.98 -4.91 -0.03
C LEU A 103 7.44 -5.22 0.30
N VAL A 104 8.02 -6.24 -0.34
CA VAL A 104 9.42 -6.62 -0.15
C VAL A 104 10.34 -5.51 -0.64
N LEU A 105 10.03 -4.91 -1.80
CA LEU A 105 10.79 -3.78 -2.34
C LEU A 105 10.74 -2.55 -1.41
N SER A 106 9.55 -2.21 -0.91
CA SER A 106 9.36 -1.10 0.03
C SER A 106 10.16 -1.32 1.32
N ALA A 107 10.11 -2.53 1.90
CA ALA A 107 10.88 -2.88 3.09
C ALA A 107 12.41 -2.87 2.85
N SER A 108 12.86 -3.11 1.62
CA SER A 108 14.29 -3.19 1.28
C SER A 108 14.97 -1.85 1.10
N SER A 109 14.22 -0.74 0.99
CA SER A 109 14.76 0.64 0.86
C SER A 109 15.88 0.77 -0.19
N ILE A 110 15.68 0.17 -1.36
CA ILE A 110 16.72 0.09 -2.42
C ILE A 110 16.84 1.43 -3.15
N PHE A 111 18.06 1.93 -3.29
CA PHE A 111 18.39 3.04 -4.18
C PHE A 111 19.27 2.55 -5.34
N ALA A 112 18.72 2.57 -6.57
CA ALA A 112 19.40 2.06 -7.76
C ALA A 112 19.89 3.16 -8.72
N GLY A 113 20.16 4.37 -8.21
CA GLY A 113 20.64 5.49 -9.05
C GLY A 113 22.11 5.39 -9.48
N ALA A 114 22.91 4.58 -8.80
CA ALA A 114 24.31 4.31 -9.13
C ALA A 114 24.67 2.87 -8.79
N TRP A 115 25.67 2.31 -9.50
CA TRP A 115 26.10 0.92 -9.30
C TRP A 115 26.48 0.60 -7.85
N GLU A 116 27.19 1.52 -7.19
CA GLU A 116 27.58 1.40 -5.77
C GLU A 116 26.36 1.17 -4.84
N GLY A 117 25.26 1.88 -5.06
CA GLY A 117 24.09 1.84 -4.18
C GLY A 117 23.09 0.72 -4.50
N GLY A 118 23.14 0.15 -5.72
CA GLY A 118 22.07 -0.72 -6.20
C GLY A 118 22.45 -1.75 -7.25
N ALA A 119 23.71 -2.20 -7.29
CA ALA A 119 24.19 -3.17 -8.30
C ALA A 119 23.25 -4.37 -8.54
N GLY A 120 22.67 -4.95 -7.49
CA GLY A 120 21.72 -6.06 -7.61
C GLY A 120 20.43 -5.69 -8.34
N ALA A 121 19.82 -4.56 -7.97
CA ALA A 121 18.61 -4.05 -8.62
C ALA A 121 18.89 -3.62 -10.06
N ILE A 122 20.00 -2.93 -10.31
CA ILE A 122 20.42 -2.52 -11.66
C ILE A 122 20.67 -3.74 -12.54
N ALA A 123 21.32 -4.78 -12.01
CA ALA A 123 21.54 -6.02 -12.76
C ALA A 123 20.22 -6.71 -13.11
N ALA A 124 19.27 -6.78 -12.18
CA ALA A 124 17.94 -7.35 -12.42
C ALA A 124 17.13 -6.52 -13.43
N GLU A 125 17.12 -5.19 -13.30
CA GLU A 125 16.47 -4.27 -14.23
C GLU A 125 17.01 -4.42 -15.64
N ASN A 126 18.33 -4.44 -15.81
CA ASN A 126 18.98 -4.64 -17.11
C ASN A 126 18.60 -5.98 -17.75
N ARG A 127 18.33 -7.03 -16.96
CA ARG A 127 17.83 -8.31 -17.48
C ARG A 127 16.36 -8.21 -17.90
N ALA A 128 15.51 -7.56 -17.11
CA ALA A 128 14.11 -7.33 -17.45
C ALA A 128 13.98 -6.46 -18.71
N LEU A 129 14.74 -5.37 -18.82
CA LEU A 129 14.75 -4.48 -19.98
C LEU A 129 15.20 -5.20 -21.24
N ARG A 130 16.27 -6.00 -21.16
CA ARG A 130 16.75 -6.78 -22.31
C ARG A 130 15.70 -7.79 -22.76
N TRP A 131 15.07 -8.49 -21.82
CA TRP A 131 13.96 -9.40 -22.13
C TRP A 131 12.77 -8.68 -22.78
N LEU A 132 12.38 -7.51 -22.28
CA LEU A 132 11.31 -6.70 -22.88
C LEU A 132 11.68 -6.22 -24.29
N ALA A 133 12.93 -5.81 -24.52
CA ALA A 133 13.42 -5.44 -25.84
C ALA A 133 13.35 -6.63 -26.81
N ASP A 134 13.80 -7.81 -26.40
CA ASP A 134 13.73 -9.04 -27.21
C ASP A 134 12.28 -9.41 -27.58
N LEU A 135 11.30 -9.11 -26.72
CA LEU A 135 9.89 -9.33 -27.00
C LEU A 135 9.29 -8.29 -27.97
N ALA A 136 9.82 -7.07 -27.97
CA ALA A 136 9.33 -5.99 -28.82
C ALA A 136 9.87 -6.07 -30.27
N GLY A 137 11.02 -6.73 -30.47
CA GLY A 137 11.75 -6.82 -31.75
C GLY A 137 12.71 -5.66 -31.98
#